data_AF-A0A2I0QQ72-F1
#
_entry.id   AF-A0A2I0QQ72-F1
#
_cell.length_a   1.000
_cell.length_b   1.000
_cell.length_c   1.000
_cell.angle_alpha   90.00
_cell.angle_beta   90.00
_cell.angle_gamma   90.00
#
_symmetry.space_group_name_H-M   'P 1'
#
loop_
_entity.id
_entity.type
_entity.pdbx_description
1 polymer ?
#
loop_
_entity_poly.entity_id
_entity_poly.type
_entity_poly.pdbx_seq_one_letter_code
_entity_poly.pdbx_strand_id
1 'polypeptide(L)'
;MNEINKKQKELETNYEIYRQNKSLRSGALLFLFISFLCIGMCVLLYFVFHISINPVYGMMFLLILAMGSMSIIAGKIALKTRNVVGIMLFIISFATTIELILLMYFSELNEWEMVVRAYILFAVIIIFVLYIAKKKFNIKMYGSQAMLLDYRNVIIKEGEQIDILTDGYSQRPFSKESEAIKNVENFKNNAENFAKILGKEGIIMDWNTKENSITLFPPIFMEDLFVSVLYLIQLTFRKKKLSMVKISSDGQITVFISDDDYKRITRPVAYHLLCRGLAEKFERAFVEFAKGNKDSKINTLKILKGEK
;
A
#
# COMPACT_ATOMS: atom_id res chain seq x y z
N MET A 1 -21.46 -22.28 20.00
CA MET A 1 -20.67 -21.51 19.01
C MET A 1 -20.31 -20.19 19.68
N ASN A 2 -19.03 -19.95 20.01
CA ASN A 2 -18.60 -18.79 20.82
C ASN A 2 -18.91 -17.46 20.13
N GLU A 3 -19.22 -16.39 20.88
CA GLU A 3 -19.47 -15.04 20.36
C GLU A 3 -18.36 -14.54 19.43
N ILE A 4 -17.11 -14.92 19.72
CA ILE A 4 -15.93 -14.62 18.89
C ILE A 4 -16.09 -15.20 17.47
N ASN A 5 -16.54 -16.44 17.36
CA ASN A 5 -16.75 -17.09 16.06
C ASN A 5 -17.94 -16.48 15.31
N LYS A 6 -18.92 -15.92 16.02
CA LYS A 6 -20.06 -15.23 15.41
C LYS A 6 -19.66 -13.87 14.82
N LYS A 7 -18.93 -13.05 15.58
CA LYS A 7 -18.41 -11.75 15.13
C LYS A 7 -17.45 -11.89 13.96
N GLN A 8 -16.59 -12.91 14.00
CA GLN A 8 -15.66 -13.19 12.90
C GLN A 8 -16.41 -13.57 11.61
N LYS A 9 -17.41 -14.46 11.70
CA LYS A 9 -18.23 -14.88 10.55
C LYS A 9 -19.05 -13.72 9.96
N GLU A 10 -19.53 -12.81 10.81
CA GLU A 10 -20.22 -11.59 10.37
C GLU A 10 -19.27 -10.65 9.61
N LEU A 11 -18.05 -10.43 10.13
CA LEU A 11 -17.02 -9.63 9.46
C LEU A 11 -16.58 -10.23 8.12
N GLU A 12 -16.53 -11.56 8.02
CA GLU A 12 -16.28 -12.28 6.75
C GLU A 12 -17.41 -12.02 5.75
N THR A 13 -18.67 -12.18 6.19
CA THR A 13 -19.85 -12.00 5.33
C THR A 13 -19.97 -10.56 4.83
N ASN A 14 -19.81 -9.56 5.71
CA ASN A 14 -19.86 -8.15 5.32
C ASN A 14 -18.74 -7.78 4.34
N TYR A 15 -17.56 -8.41 4.51
CA TYR A 15 -16.45 -8.23 3.59
C TYR A 15 -16.72 -8.87 2.23
N GLU A 16 -17.36 -10.03 2.17
CA GLU A 16 -17.79 -10.66 0.91
C GLU A 16 -18.78 -9.81 0.15
N ILE A 17 -19.78 -9.26 0.85
CA ILE A 17 -20.76 -8.35 0.26
C ILE A 17 -20.05 -7.09 -0.29
N TYR A 18 -19.16 -6.49 0.49
CA TYR A 18 -18.35 -5.36 0.05
C TYR A 18 -17.50 -5.72 -1.18
N ARG A 19 -16.87 -6.90 -1.19
CA ARG A 19 -16.06 -7.40 -2.31
C ARG A 19 -16.89 -7.63 -3.56
N GLN A 20 -18.03 -8.29 -3.45
CA GLN A 20 -18.94 -8.58 -4.57
C GLN A 20 -19.51 -7.29 -5.15
N ASN A 21 -19.98 -6.36 -4.31
CA ASN A 21 -20.48 -5.06 -4.76
C ASN A 21 -19.40 -4.20 -5.43
N LYS A 22 -18.14 -4.35 -5.02
CA LYS A 22 -16.99 -3.64 -5.62
C LYS A 22 -16.26 -4.46 -6.69
N SER A 23 -16.74 -5.68 -7.01
CA SER A 23 -16.12 -6.61 -7.98
C SER A 23 -16.34 -6.23 -9.45
N LEU A 24 -16.98 -5.09 -9.71
CA LEU A 24 -16.80 -4.30 -10.94
C LEU A 24 -15.36 -3.74 -11.12
N ARG A 25 -14.38 -4.29 -10.38
CA ARG A 25 -12.93 -4.16 -10.59
C ARG A 25 -12.36 -5.20 -11.55
N SER A 26 -13.20 -5.92 -12.29
CA SER A 26 -12.80 -6.53 -13.56
C SER A 26 -12.26 -5.49 -14.53
N GLY A 27 -12.63 -4.20 -14.43
CA GLY A 27 -12.18 -3.15 -15.34
C GLY A 27 -10.66 -2.89 -15.39
N ALA A 28 -9.89 -3.23 -14.36
CA ALA A 28 -8.43 -2.99 -14.32
C ALA A 28 -7.61 -4.22 -14.74
N LEU A 29 -8.08 -5.43 -14.41
CA LEU A 29 -7.63 -6.67 -15.06
C LEU A 29 -7.98 -6.61 -16.54
N LEU A 30 -9.16 -6.09 -16.90
CA LEU A 30 -9.55 -5.72 -18.25
C LEU A 30 -8.62 -4.62 -18.78
N PHE A 31 -8.20 -3.60 -18.03
CA PHE A 31 -7.29 -2.56 -18.54
C PHE A 31 -5.87 -3.08 -18.79
N LEU A 32 -5.30 -3.91 -17.91
CA LEU A 32 -4.01 -4.57 -18.13
C LEU A 32 -4.11 -5.65 -19.21
N PHE A 33 -5.19 -6.41 -19.25
CA PHE A 33 -5.47 -7.39 -20.30
C PHE A 33 -5.73 -6.71 -21.63
N ILE A 34 -6.39 -5.54 -21.65
CA ILE A 34 -6.53 -4.64 -22.80
C ILE A 34 -5.18 -4.05 -23.14
N SER A 35 -4.34 -3.67 -22.18
CA SER A 35 -2.98 -3.15 -22.47
C SER A 35 -2.10 -4.25 -23.07
N PHE A 36 -2.18 -5.47 -22.55
CA PHE A 36 -1.48 -6.65 -23.07
C PHE A 36 -2.04 -7.09 -24.42
N LEU A 37 -3.36 -7.03 -24.61
CA LEU A 37 -4.03 -7.23 -25.90
C LEU A 37 -3.70 -6.11 -26.86
N CYS A 38 -3.57 -4.85 -26.44
CA CYS A 38 -3.20 -3.74 -27.29
C CYS A 38 -1.73 -3.87 -27.70
N ILE A 39 -0.83 -4.25 -26.80
CA ILE A 39 0.57 -4.55 -27.13
C ILE A 39 0.64 -5.76 -28.07
N GLY A 40 -0.06 -6.85 -27.75
CA GLY A 40 -0.14 -8.05 -28.58
C GLY A 40 -0.78 -7.80 -29.94
N MET A 41 -1.82 -6.97 -30.00
CA MET A 41 -2.52 -6.56 -31.22
C MET A 41 -1.71 -5.56 -32.03
N CYS A 42 -0.91 -4.67 -31.41
CA CYS A 42 0.07 -3.85 -32.11
C CYS A 42 1.16 -4.71 -32.77
N VAL A 43 1.64 -5.74 -32.07
CA VAL A 43 2.58 -6.72 -32.63
C VAL A 43 1.92 -7.50 -33.78
N LEU A 44 0.67 -7.91 -33.63
CA LEU A 44 -0.08 -8.67 -34.65
C LEU A 44 -0.46 -7.80 -35.87
N LEU A 45 -0.87 -6.54 -35.66
CA LEU A 45 -1.16 -5.56 -36.71
C LEU A 45 0.08 -5.18 -37.52
N TYR A 46 1.25 -5.14 -36.86
CA TYR A 46 2.51 -4.92 -37.55
C TYR A 46 2.97 -6.14 -38.35
N PHE A 47 2.96 -7.33 -37.74
CA PHE A 47 3.46 -8.57 -38.38
C PHE A 47 2.52 -9.14 -39.46
N VAL A 48 1.20 -9.04 -39.27
CA VAL A 48 0.22 -9.65 -40.17
C VAL A 48 -0.30 -8.66 -41.21
N PHE A 49 -0.39 -7.37 -40.86
CA PHE A 49 -1.05 -6.36 -41.69
C PHE A 49 -0.13 -5.22 -42.17
N HIS A 50 1.16 -5.23 -41.80
CA HIS A 50 2.16 -4.23 -42.21
C HIS A 50 1.74 -2.76 -41.96
N ILE A 51 0.98 -2.51 -40.90
CA ILE A 51 0.57 -1.14 -40.52
C ILE A 51 1.80 -0.35 -40.02
N SER A 52 1.97 0.89 -40.48
CA SER A 52 3.11 1.77 -40.15
C SER A 52 3.29 1.96 -38.63
N ILE A 53 4.53 1.95 -38.16
CA ILE A 53 4.93 1.78 -36.74
C ILE A 53 4.77 3.06 -35.89
N ASN A 54 4.62 4.24 -36.50
CA ASN A 54 4.54 5.54 -35.80
C ASN A 54 3.53 5.64 -34.63
N PRO A 55 2.27 5.19 -34.74
CA PRO A 55 1.32 5.23 -33.62
C PRO A 55 1.64 4.22 -32.52
N VAL A 56 2.27 3.08 -32.84
CA VAL A 56 2.67 2.05 -31.86
C VAL A 56 3.79 2.59 -30.97
N TYR A 57 4.80 3.24 -31.57
CA TYR A 57 5.87 3.89 -30.82
C TYR A 57 5.35 5.02 -29.92
N GLY A 58 4.37 5.81 -30.38
CA GLY A 58 3.72 6.83 -29.56
C GLY A 58 3.05 6.26 -28.30
N MET A 59 2.35 5.13 -28.42
CA MET A 59 1.75 4.45 -27.26
C MET A 59 2.80 3.83 -26.33
N MET A 60 3.83 3.20 -26.88
CA MET A 60 4.95 2.65 -26.09
C MET A 60 5.69 3.73 -25.31
N PHE A 61 5.90 4.90 -25.91
CA PHE A 61 6.53 6.04 -25.24
C PHE A 61 5.72 6.52 -24.03
N LEU A 62 4.39 6.62 -24.14
CA LEU A 62 3.54 6.97 -23.00
C LEU A 62 3.60 5.90 -21.89
N LEU A 63 3.64 4.62 -22.25
CA LEU A 63 3.80 3.54 -21.28
C LEU A 63 5.16 3.59 -20.58
N ILE A 64 6.24 3.90 -21.31
CA ILE A 64 7.58 4.10 -20.75
C ILE A 64 7.56 5.25 -19.73
N LEU A 65 6.92 6.38 -20.05
CA LEU A 65 6.80 7.49 -19.11
C LEU A 65 5.99 7.12 -17.87
N ALA A 66 4.86 6.42 -18.04
CA ALA A 66 4.01 5.97 -16.94
C ALA A 66 4.77 5.00 -16.01
N MET A 67 5.36 3.94 -16.57
CA MET A 67 6.08 2.92 -15.80
C MET A 67 7.39 3.47 -15.21
N GLY A 68 8.09 4.31 -15.96
CA GLY A 68 9.30 4.99 -15.50
C GLY A 68 9.01 5.91 -14.31
N SER A 69 7.96 6.73 -14.38
CA SER A 69 7.55 7.58 -13.26
C SER A 69 7.13 6.77 -12.03
N MET A 70 6.40 5.67 -12.24
CA MET A 70 6.03 4.74 -11.16
C MET A 70 7.26 4.08 -10.52
N SER A 71 8.26 3.72 -11.31
CA SER A 71 9.52 3.16 -10.78
C SER A 71 10.26 4.17 -9.91
N ILE A 72 10.31 5.45 -10.30
CA ILE A 72 10.93 6.50 -9.50
C ILE A 72 10.17 6.69 -8.17
N ILE A 73 8.85 6.72 -8.21
CA ILE A 73 8.01 6.89 -7.01
C ILE A 73 8.17 5.68 -6.07
N ALA A 74 8.00 4.47 -6.61
CA ALA A 74 8.12 3.23 -5.85
C ALA A 74 9.55 3.05 -5.29
N GLY A 75 10.57 3.40 -6.08
CA GLY A 75 11.97 3.37 -5.67
C GLY A 75 12.28 4.32 -4.52
N LYS A 76 11.77 5.56 -4.55
CA LYS A 76 11.90 6.49 -3.42
C LYS A 76 11.29 5.94 -2.14
N ILE A 77 10.11 5.33 -2.24
CA ILE A 77 9.42 4.72 -1.09
C ILE A 77 10.17 3.47 -0.61
N ALA A 78 10.62 2.62 -1.52
CA ALA A 78 11.41 1.42 -1.23
C ALA A 78 12.70 1.75 -0.49
N LEU A 79 13.46 2.76 -0.95
CA LEU A 79 14.70 3.19 -0.30
C LEU A 79 14.45 3.78 1.08
N LYS A 80 13.38 4.57 1.21
CA LYS A 80 13.03 5.25 2.46
C LYS A 80 12.49 4.28 3.50
N THR A 81 11.43 3.55 3.17
CA THR A 81 10.70 2.70 4.11
C THR A 81 11.27 1.30 4.21
N ARG A 82 11.99 0.83 3.19
CA ARG A 82 12.33 -0.59 3.00
C ARG A 82 11.09 -1.50 2.99
N ASN A 83 9.93 -0.93 2.67
CA ASN A 83 8.68 -1.64 2.53
C ASN A 83 8.76 -2.53 1.30
N VAL A 84 8.38 -3.78 1.51
CA VAL A 84 8.45 -4.86 0.53
C VAL A 84 7.56 -4.59 -0.68
N VAL A 85 6.36 -4.04 -0.47
CA VAL A 85 5.46 -3.70 -1.58
C VAL A 85 6.06 -2.59 -2.43
N GLY A 86 6.68 -1.59 -1.80
CA GLY A 86 7.46 -0.57 -2.51
C GLY A 86 8.61 -1.18 -3.31
N ILE A 87 9.36 -2.12 -2.73
CA ILE A 87 10.47 -2.82 -3.40
C ILE A 87 9.96 -3.64 -4.60
N MET A 88 8.89 -4.40 -4.44
CA MET A 88 8.31 -5.21 -5.52
C MET A 88 7.80 -4.33 -6.65
N LEU A 89 7.05 -3.27 -6.33
CA LEU A 89 6.55 -2.32 -7.32
C LEU A 89 7.69 -1.62 -8.04
N PHE A 90 8.78 -1.27 -7.35
CA PHE A 90 9.98 -0.73 -7.97
C PHE A 90 10.59 -1.71 -8.97
N ILE A 91 10.86 -2.96 -8.56
CA ILE A 91 11.49 -3.97 -9.42
C ILE A 91 10.62 -4.23 -10.66
N ILE A 92 9.31 -4.44 -10.47
CA ILE A 92 8.38 -4.71 -11.57
C ILE A 92 8.33 -3.51 -12.53
N SER A 93 8.05 -2.31 -12.02
CA SER A 93 7.90 -1.13 -12.89
C SER A 93 9.20 -0.73 -13.58
N PHE A 94 10.34 -0.85 -12.90
CA PHE A 94 11.65 -0.59 -13.49
C PHE A 94 11.95 -1.61 -14.60
N ALA A 95 11.78 -2.90 -14.32
CA ALA A 95 12.03 -3.95 -15.30
C ALA A 95 11.12 -3.80 -16.54
N THR A 96 9.83 -3.48 -16.36
CA THR A 96 8.91 -3.22 -17.48
C THR A 96 9.32 -1.99 -18.29
N THR A 97 9.83 -0.94 -17.62
CA THR A 97 10.30 0.26 -18.31
C THR A 97 11.50 -0.07 -19.22
N ILE A 98 12.47 -0.81 -18.69
CA ILE A 98 13.64 -1.26 -19.47
C ILE A 98 13.21 -2.17 -20.62
N GLU A 99 12.30 -3.12 -20.37
CA GLU A 99 11.78 -4.01 -21.40
C GLU A 99 11.14 -3.23 -22.54
N LEU A 100 10.26 -2.26 -22.25
CA LEU A 100 9.63 -1.43 -23.27
C LEU A 100 10.65 -0.61 -24.08
N ILE A 101 11.71 -0.12 -23.45
CA ILE A 101 12.80 0.59 -24.15
C ILE A 101 13.55 -0.36 -25.08
N LEU A 102 13.89 -1.56 -24.61
CA LEU A 102 14.58 -2.58 -25.42
C LEU A 102 13.71 -3.06 -26.59
N LEU A 103 12.41 -3.27 -26.35
CA LEU A 103 11.43 -3.61 -27.38
C LEU A 103 11.39 -2.54 -28.47
N MET A 104 11.33 -1.27 -28.07
CA MET A 104 11.33 -0.15 -29.01
C MET A 104 12.62 -0.11 -29.84
N TYR A 105 13.77 -0.20 -29.18
CA TYR A 105 15.08 -0.13 -29.82
C TYR A 105 15.35 -1.31 -30.79
N PHE A 106 15.18 -2.55 -30.34
CA PHE A 106 15.47 -3.72 -31.18
C PHE A 106 14.43 -3.94 -32.28
N SER A 107 13.19 -3.46 -32.10
CA SER A 107 12.20 -3.45 -33.17
C SER A 107 12.60 -2.51 -34.31
N GLU A 108 13.23 -1.37 -34.03
CA GLU A 108 13.74 -0.47 -35.08
C GLU A 108 14.91 -1.10 -35.85
N LEU A 109 15.73 -1.90 -35.18
CA LEU A 109 16.85 -2.62 -35.78
C LEU A 109 16.46 -3.93 -36.49
N ASN A 110 15.16 -4.30 -36.47
CA ASN A 110 14.66 -5.60 -36.94
C ASN A 110 15.33 -6.83 -36.27
N GLU A 111 15.89 -6.67 -35.07
CA GLU A 111 16.55 -7.74 -34.30
C GLU A 111 15.54 -8.49 -33.40
N TRP A 112 14.56 -9.15 -34.03
CA TRP A 112 13.46 -9.82 -33.31
C TRP A 112 13.91 -10.94 -32.37
N GLU A 113 15.05 -11.57 -32.64
CA GLU A 113 15.63 -12.56 -31.73
C GLU A 113 16.03 -11.94 -30.38
N MET A 114 16.57 -10.71 -30.41
CA MET A 114 16.95 -9.97 -29.21
C MET A 114 15.73 -9.52 -28.40
N VAL A 115 14.66 -9.13 -29.08
CA VAL A 115 13.35 -8.85 -28.47
C VAL A 115 12.83 -10.05 -27.68
N VAL A 116 12.82 -11.24 -28.30
CA VAL A 116 12.33 -12.47 -27.64
C VAL A 116 13.21 -12.83 -26.43
N ARG A 117 14.54 -12.74 -26.57
CA ARG A 117 15.48 -13.00 -25.46
C ARG A 117 15.26 -12.04 -24.28
N ALA A 118 15.03 -10.75 -24.56
CA ALA A 118 14.73 -9.75 -23.53
C ALA A 118 13.42 -10.06 -22.80
N TYR A 119 12.38 -10.45 -23.54
CA TYR A 119 11.08 -10.84 -22.97
C TYR A 119 11.19 -12.07 -22.05
N ILE A 120 11.96 -13.09 -22.45
CA ILE A 120 12.19 -14.29 -21.63
C ILE A 120 12.89 -13.91 -20.32
N LEU A 121 13.95 -13.09 -20.40
CA LEU A 121 14.66 -12.62 -19.21
C LEU A 121 13.73 -11.86 -18.26
N PHE A 122 12.88 -10.99 -18.81
CA PHE A 122 11.90 -10.23 -18.05
C PHE A 122 10.86 -11.13 -17.36
N ALA A 123 10.31 -12.10 -18.09
CA ALA A 123 9.37 -13.07 -17.55
C ALA A 123 9.97 -13.84 -16.36
N VAL A 124 11.25 -14.25 -16.46
CA VAL A 124 11.98 -14.90 -15.36
C VAL A 124 12.10 -13.98 -14.14
N ILE A 125 12.44 -12.70 -14.33
CA ILE A 125 12.53 -11.71 -13.25
C ILE A 125 11.17 -11.55 -12.55
N ILE A 126 10.08 -11.39 -13.31
CA ILE A 126 8.72 -11.29 -12.72
C ILE A 126 8.39 -12.54 -11.92
N ILE A 127 8.56 -13.73 -12.51
CA ILE A 127 8.24 -15.01 -11.85
C ILE A 127 9.02 -15.13 -10.55
N PHE A 128 10.31 -14.76 -10.55
CA PHE A 128 11.15 -14.80 -9.38
C PHE A 128 10.71 -13.81 -8.29
N VAL A 129 10.35 -12.57 -8.66
CA VAL A 129 9.81 -11.56 -7.73
C VAL A 129 8.50 -12.04 -7.12
N LEU A 130 7.59 -12.57 -7.93
CA LEU A 130 6.31 -13.13 -7.47
C LEU A 130 6.52 -14.36 -6.58
N TYR A 131 7.50 -15.20 -6.87
CA TYR A 131 7.86 -16.35 -6.04
C TYR A 131 8.39 -15.91 -4.67
N ILE A 132 9.30 -14.93 -4.62
CA ILE A 132 9.79 -14.34 -3.36
C ILE A 132 8.64 -13.69 -2.59
N ALA A 133 7.78 -12.95 -3.28
CA ALA A 133 6.58 -12.33 -2.70
C ALA A 133 5.73 -13.38 -1.97
N LYS A 134 5.45 -14.49 -2.66
CA LYS A 134 4.69 -15.62 -2.12
C LYS A 134 5.37 -16.29 -0.94
N LYS A 135 6.68 -16.59 -1.04
CA LYS A 135 7.42 -17.38 -0.03
C LYS A 135 7.75 -16.59 1.23
N LYS A 136 8.23 -15.36 1.08
CA LYS A 136 8.77 -14.56 2.20
C LYS A 136 7.71 -13.75 2.93
N PHE A 137 6.66 -13.34 2.21
CA PHE A 137 5.64 -12.45 2.76
C PHE A 137 4.29 -13.11 2.91
N ASN A 138 4.23 -14.42 2.63
CA ASN A 138 2.99 -15.19 2.60
C ASN A 138 1.91 -14.51 1.74
N ILE A 139 2.34 -13.73 0.73
CA ILE A 139 1.46 -13.12 -0.27
C ILE A 139 0.97 -14.27 -1.15
N LYS A 140 0.01 -15.05 -0.63
CA LYS A 140 -0.65 -16.08 -1.42
C LYS A 140 -1.56 -15.33 -2.38
N MET A 141 -1.23 -15.39 -3.67
CA MET A 141 -2.06 -14.83 -4.73
C MET A 141 -3.50 -15.35 -4.58
N TYR A 142 -4.45 -14.42 -4.51
CA TYR A 142 -5.91 -14.56 -4.55
C TYR A 142 -6.51 -15.94 -4.23
N GLY A 143 -7.29 -16.06 -3.13
CA GLY A 143 -8.30 -17.12 -3.04
C GLY A 143 -8.87 -17.49 -1.68
N SER A 144 -8.19 -17.27 -0.55
CA SER A 144 -8.67 -17.81 0.74
C SER A 144 -9.29 -16.75 1.66
N GLN A 145 -10.56 -16.94 2.03
CA GLN A 145 -11.36 -16.10 2.96
C GLN A 145 -10.68 -15.84 4.31
N ALA A 146 -9.99 -16.83 4.89
CA ALA A 146 -9.29 -16.71 6.18
C ALA A 146 -8.11 -15.71 6.17
N MET A 147 -7.58 -15.38 4.98
CA MET A 147 -6.39 -14.52 4.81
C MET A 147 -6.73 -13.02 4.77
N LEU A 148 -7.96 -12.67 4.39
CA LEU A 148 -8.47 -11.28 4.26
C LEU A 148 -8.72 -10.60 5.62
N LEU A 149 -8.70 -11.37 6.70
CA LEU A 149 -8.86 -10.91 8.08
C LEU A 149 -7.51 -10.52 8.73
N ASP A 150 -6.43 -11.24 8.40
CA ASP A 150 -5.12 -11.05 9.04
C ASP A 150 -4.37 -9.78 8.54
N TYR A 151 -4.63 -9.37 7.30
CA TYR A 151 -3.93 -8.26 6.62
C TYR A 151 -4.73 -6.94 6.54
N ARG A 152 -5.79 -6.80 7.36
CA ARG A 152 -6.48 -5.52 7.54
C ARG A 152 -5.51 -4.46 8.07
N ASN A 153 -5.48 -3.28 7.45
CA ASN A 153 -4.63 -2.20 7.92
C ASN A 153 -5.04 -1.76 9.34
N VAL A 154 -4.16 -1.03 10.02
CA VAL A 154 -4.38 -0.60 11.41
C VAL A 154 -5.71 0.16 11.61
N ILE A 155 -6.15 0.90 10.58
CA ILE A 155 -7.41 1.67 10.58
C ILE A 155 -8.63 0.75 10.59
N ILE A 156 -8.69 -0.20 9.66
CA ILE A 156 -9.81 -1.14 9.52
C ILE A 156 -9.89 -2.04 10.76
N LYS A 157 -8.75 -2.57 11.23
CA LYS A 157 -8.70 -3.39 12.45
C LYS A 157 -9.22 -2.63 13.66
N GLU A 158 -8.90 -1.35 13.79
CA GLU A 158 -9.42 -0.53 14.88
C GLU A 158 -10.94 -0.31 14.76
N GLY A 159 -11.43 0.01 13.55
CA GLY A 159 -12.86 0.18 13.30
C GLY A 159 -13.69 -1.05 13.65
N GLU A 160 -13.14 -2.24 13.42
CA GLU A 160 -13.82 -3.52 13.68
C GLU A 160 -13.85 -3.92 15.15
N GLN A 161 -13.10 -3.23 16.02
CA GLN A 161 -13.13 -3.43 17.46
C GLN A 161 -14.20 -2.57 18.16
N ILE A 162 -14.67 -1.50 17.53
CA ILE A 162 -15.62 -0.53 18.14
C ILE A 162 -17.06 -1.07 18.14
N ASP A 163 -17.57 -1.54 19.28
CA ASP A 163 -18.91 -2.17 19.31
C ASP A 163 -20.08 -1.18 19.08
N ILE A 164 -19.81 0.13 19.12
CA ILE A 164 -20.81 1.17 18.89
C ILE A 164 -21.00 1.43 17.39
N LEU A 165 -22.13 0.97 16.85
CA LEU A 165 -22.50 1.06 15.43
C LEU A 165 -23.28 2.35 15.12
N THR A 166 -22.65 3.51 15.28
CA THR A 166 -23.21 4.80 14.83
C THR A 166 -22.37 5.36 13.68
N ASP A 167 -23.01 5.72 12.58
CA ASP A 167 -22.31 6.37 11.46
C ASP A 167 -22.23 7.89 11.71
N GLY A 168 -21.18 8.53 11.19
CA GLY A 168 -20.90 9.94 11.44
C GLY A 168 -19.53 10.38 10.94
N TYR A 169 -19.25 10.19 9.65
CA TYR A 169 -18.01 10.67 9.04
C TYR A 169 -17.80 12.17 9.29
N SER A 170 -16.55 12.56 9.56
CA SER A 170 -16.15 13.96 9.70
C SER A 170 -14.83 14.19 9.00
N GLN A 171 -14.71 15.34 8.33
CA GLN A 171 -13.43 15.78 7.76
C GLN A 171 -12.51 16.44 8.82
N ARG A 172 -13.01 16.69 10.03
CA ARG A 172 -12.22 17.32 11.08
C ARG A 172 -11.24 16.30 11.68
N PRO A 173 -9.95 16.63 11.80
CA PRO A 173 -9.02 15.77 12.51
C PRO A 173 -9.38 15.71 14.00
N PHE A 174 -9.12 14.57 14.60
CA PHE A 174 -9.17 14.39 16.05
C PHE A 174 -7.80 14.69 16.64
N SER A 175 -7.75 15.38 17.78
CA SER A 175 -6.50 15.63 18.50
C SER A 175 -6.66 15.26 19.98
N LYS A 176 -5.60 14.67 20.54
CA LYS A 176 -5.47 14.31 21.94
C LYS A 176 -4.08 14.72 22.43
N GLU A 177 -4.00 15.11 23.69
CA GLU A 177 -2.73 15.35 24.38
C GLU A 177 -2.28 14.10 25.16
N SER A 178 -0.98 13.81 25.14
CA SER A 178 -0.35 12.70 25.84
C SER A 178 0.85 13.18 26.65
N GLU A 179 0.73 13.09 27.96
CA GLU A 179 1.83 13.40 28.88
C GLU A 179 2.99 12.41 28.73
N ALA A 180 2.69 11.15 28.39
CA ALA A 180 3.71 10.13 28.20
C ALA A 180 4.66 10.46 27.04
N ILE A 181 4.16 11.12 25.98
CA ILE A 181 4.97 11.51 24.82
C ILE A 181 5.86 12.72 25.13
N LYS A 182 5.39 13.67 25.94
CA LYS A 182 6.21 14.83 26.38
C LYS A 182 7.47 14.39 27.11
N ASN A 183 7.37 13.29 27.86
CA ASN A 183 8.46 12.72 28.65
C ASN A 183 9.40 11.83 27.84
N VAL A 184 9.19 11.67 26.52
CA VAL A 184 10.10 10.89 25.66
C VAL A 184 11.34 11.71 25.34
N GLU A 185 12.47 11.30 25.92
CA GLU A 185 13.78 11.84 25.58
C GLU A 185 14.13 11.59 24.10
N ASN A 186 14.91 12.49 23.51
CA ASN A 186 15.38 12.36 22.12
C ASN A 186 14.25 12.10 21.11
N PHE A 187 13.11 12.79 21.28
CA PHE A 187 11.88 12.59 20.49
C PHE A 187 12.14 12.41 19.00
N LYS A 188 12.93 13.30 18.37
CA LYS A 188 13.21 13.25 16.92
C LYS A 188 13.83 11.92 16.49
N ASN A 189 14.85 11.44 17.22
CA ASN A 189 15.52 10.18 16.88
C ASN A 189 14.59 8.98 17.12
N ASN A 190 13.82 9.00 18.22
CA ASN A 190 12.83 7.96 18.51
C ASN A 190 11.72 7.93 17.47
N ALA A 191 11.18 9.08 17.08
CA ALA A 191 10.16 9.22 16.03
C ALA A 191 10.65 8.71 14.67
N GLU A 192 11.86 9.08 14.25
CA GLU A 192 12.42 8.60 12.98
C GLU A 192 12.66 7.09 12.99
N ASN A 193 13.20 6.53 14.06
CA ASN A 193 13.47 5.09 14.15
C ASN A 193 12.18 4.28 14.29
N PHE A 194 11.18 4.82 14.99
CA PHE A 194 9.82 4.29 15.03
C PHE A 194 9.26 4.18 13.62
N ALA A 195 9.26 5.29 12.85
CA ALA A 195 8.75 5.30 11.48
C ALA A 195 9.50 4.36 10.53
N LYS A 196 10.83 4.24 10.66
CA LYS A 196 11.62 3.28 9.86
C LYS A 196 11.16 1.83 10.09
N ILE A 197 10.89 1.46 11.35
CA ILE A 197 10.42 0.11 11.70
C ILE A 197 8.99 -0.10 11.19
N LEU A 198 8.10 0.87 11.38
CA LEU A 198 6.74 0.79 10.84
C LEU A 198 6.73 0.68 9.31
N GLY A 199 7.62 1.41 8.64
CA GLY A 199 7.76 1.37 7.18
C GLY A 199 8.23 0.01 6.69
N LYS A 200 9.23 -0.57 7.36
CA LYS A 200 9.76 -1.91 7.02
C LYS A 200 8.69 -2.99 7.18
N GLU A 201 7.86 -2.88 8.21
CA GLU A 201 6.78 -3.83 8.52
C GLU A 201 5.49 -3.57 7.71
N GLY A 202 5.49 -2.56 6.85
CA GLY A 202 4.33 -2.23 6.02
C GLY A 202 3.15 -1.62 6.78
N ILE A 203 3.36 -1.14 8.01
CA ILE A 203 2.36 -0.43 8.81
C ILE A 203 2.19 1.01 8.31
N ILE A 204 3.23 1.59 7.71
CA ILE A 204 3.18 2.90 7.03
C ILE A 204 3.86 2.80 5.66
N MET A 205 3.47 3.70 4.74
CA MET A 205 4.06 3.79 3.40
C MET A 205 4.93 5.03 3.20
N ASP A 206 4.74 6.03 4.04
CA ASP A 206 5.58 7.21 4.06
C ASP A 206 5.50 7.86 5.45
N TRP A 207 6.46 8.74 5.73
CA TRP A 207 6.41 9.64 6.87
C TRP A 207 7.04 10.99 6.52
N ASN A 208 6.68 12.03 7.25
CA ASN A 208 7.36 13.31 7.19
C ASN A 208 7.83 13.70 8.59
N THR A 209 9.14 13.88 8.76
CA THR A 209 9.71 14.34 10.02
C THR A 209 9.96 15.84 9.95
N LYS A 210 9.39 16.56 10.91
CA LYS A 210 9.75 17.95 11.25
C LYS A 210 10.49 17.93 12.59
N GLU A 211 11.09 19.06 12.95
CA GLU A 211 11.89 19.20 14.18
C GLU A 211 11.15 18.69 15.43
N ASN A 212 9.89 19.07 15.59
CA ASN A 212 9.07 18.77 16.77
C ASN A 212 7.90 17.83 16.48
N SER A 213 7.83 17.19 15.31
CA SER A 213 6.71 16.29 15.00
C SER A 213 7.02 15.32 13.88
N ILE A 214 6.39 14.16 13.92
CA ILE A 214 6.36 13.21 12.82
C ILE A 214 4.95 13.00 12.32
N THR A 215 4.76 12.98 11.00
CA THR A 215 3.49 12.63 10.34
C THR A 215 3.65 11.28 9.65
N LEU A 216 2.80 10.33 9.98
CA LEU A 216 2.83 8.95 9.50
C LEU A 216 1.64 8.71 8.56
N PHE A 217 1.88 8.05 7.43
CA PHE A 217 0.85 7.73 6.44
C PHE A 217 0.62 6.20 6.39
N PRO A 218 -0.32 5.68 7.19
CA PRO A 218 -0.68 4.26 7.17
C PRO A 218 -1.31 3.87 5.81
N PRO A 219 -0.90 2.73 5.20
CA PRO A 219 -1.39 2.31 3.90
C PRO A 219 -2.88 2.02 3.93
N ILE A 220 -3.44 2.11 2.73
CA ILE A 220 -4.71 1.48 2.39
C ILE A 220 -4.38 0.11 1.82
N PHE A 221 -5.03 -0.94 2.33
CA PHE A 221 -5.09 -2.32 1.80
C PHE A 221 -3.95 -2.71 0.83
N MET A 222 -2.91 -3.39 1.33
CA MET A 222 -1.73 -3.81 0.56
C MET A 222 -1.95 -5.07 -0.29
N GLU A 223 -3.13 -5.69 -0.20
CA GLU A 223 -3.45 -6.95 -0.89
C GLU A 223 -3.81 -6.75 -2.36
N ASP A 224 -4.21 -5.53 -2.73
CA ASP A 224 -4.50 -5.15 -4.10
C ASP A 224 -3.34 -4.29 -4.63
N LEU A 225 -2.52 -4.89 -5.50
CA LEU A 225 -1.40 -4.22 -6.16
C LEU A 225 -1.83 -2.91 -6.83
N PHE A 226 -3.08 -2.82 -7.32
CA PHE A 226 -3.62 -1.63 -7.96
C PHE A 226 -4.05 -0.57 -6.95
N VAL A 227 -4.66 -0.97 -5.83
CA VAL A 227 -4.93 -0.03 -4.72
C VAL A 227 -3.61 0.51 -4.19
N SER A 228 -2.58 -0.33 -4.12
CA SER A 228 -1.24 0.08 -3.73
C SER A 228 -0.66 1.10 -4.72
N VAL A 229 -0.79 0.88 -6.04
CA VAL A 229 -0.37 1.85 -7.07
C VAL A 229 -1.13 3.17 -6.97
N LEU A 230 -2.46 3.14 -6.87
CA LEU A 230 -3.28 4.35 -6.71
C LEU A 230 -2.90 5.10 -5.43
N TYR A 231 -2.64 4.38 -4.35
CA TYR A 231 -2.20 4.96 -3.09
C TYR A 231 -0.82 5.61 -3.21
N LEU A 232 0.13 5.01 -3.94
CA LEU A 232 1.44 5.64 -4.23
C LEU A 232 1.30 6.94 -5.03
N ILE A 233 0.39 6.98 -6.01
CA ILE A 233 0.09 8.19 -6.77
C ILE A 233 -0.51 9.25 -5.83
N GLN A 234 -1.47 8.88 -4.99
CA GLN A 234 -2.06 9.78 -4.00
C GLN A 234 -1.03 10.26 -2.96
N LEU A 235 -0.11 9.40 -2.51
CA LEU A 235 1.01 9.76 -1.65
C LEU A 235 1.92 10.79 -2.32
N THR A 236 2.03 10.80 -3.65
CA THR A 236 2.89 11.74 -4.35
C THR A 236 2.18 13.08 -4.56
N PHE A 237 0.94 13.05 -5.05
CA PHE A 237 0.25 14.26 -5.53
C PHE A 237 -0.85 14.78 -4.61
N ARG A 238 -1.36 13.97 -3.68
CA ARG A 238 -2.57 14.27 -2.89
C ARG A 238 -2.44 13.85 -1.42
N LYS A 239 -1.26 14.00 -0.80
CA LYS A 239 -1.01 13.63 0.61
C LYS A 239 -2.05 14.14 1.61
N LYS A 240 -2.59 15.35 1.39
CA LYS A 240 -3.59 15.97 2.28
C LYS A 240 -4.94 15.22 2.31
N LYS A 241 -5.20 14.36 1.33
CA LYS A 241 -6.43 13.54 1.26
C LYS A 241 -6.26 12.16 1.90
N LEU A 242 -5.05 11.80 2.33
CA LEU A 242 -4.77 10.50 2.91
C LEU A 242 -4.99 10.51 4.42
N SER A 243 -5.30 9.34 4.96
CA SER A 243 -5.27 9.14 6.40
C SER A 243 -3.86 9.40 6.94
N MET A 244 -3.81 10.05 8.10
CA MET A 244 -2.54 10.41 8.74
C MET A 244 -2.63 10.31 10.26
N VAL A 245 -1.49 10.00 10.86
CA VAL A 245 -1.26 10.12 12.31
C VAL A 245 -0.06 11.03 12.51
N LYS A 246 -0.27 12.18 13.14
CA LYS A 246 0.80 13.11 13.52
C LYS A 246 1.05 12.99 15.02
N ILE A 247 2.32 12.80 15.39
CA ILE A 247 2.78 12.80 16.78
C ILE A 247 3.74 13.96 16.94
N SER A 248 3.54 14.79 17.96
CA SER A 248 4.34 15.98 18.23
C SER A 248 5.04 15.85 19.59
N SER A 249 6.20 16.49 19.73
CA SER A 249 7.03 16.43 20.94
C SER A 249 6.40 17.10 22.15
N ASP A 250 5.44 18.00 21.93
CA ASP A 250 4.58 18.60 22.95
C ASP A 250 3.48 17.65 23.46
N GLY A 251 3.49 16.38 23.01
CA GLY A 251 2.51 15.37 23.39
C GLY A 251 1.24 15.39 22.55
N GLN A 252 1.10 16.29 21.58
CA GLN A 252 -0.09 16.32 20.74
C GLN A 252 -0.08 15.20 19.69
N ILE A 253 -1.09 14.34 19.73
CA ILE A 253 -1.38 13.32 18.72
C ILE A 253 -2.60 13.75 17.93
N THR A 254 -2.46 13.86 16.61
CA THR A 254 -3.54 14.22 15.69
C THR A 254 -3.79 13.09 14.69
N VAL A 255 -5.04 12.66 14.58
CA VAL A 255 -5.47 11.60 13.66
C VAL A 255 -6.50 12.15 12.69
N PHE A 256 -6.30 11.87 11.41
CA PHE A 256 -7.26 12.14 10.36
C PHE A 256 -7.44 10.87 9.53
N ILE A 257 -8.69 10.55 9.22
CA ILE A 257 -9.02 9.38 8.39
C ILE A 257 -9.74 9.88 7.14
N SER A 258 -9.22 9.48 5.99
CA SER A 258 -9.82 9.84 4.71
C SER A 258 -11.21 9.22 4.56
N ASP A 259 -12.10 9.89 3.83
CA ASP A 259 -13.41 9.34 3.47
C ASP A 259 -13.28 7.98 2.75
N ASP A 260 -12.27 7.87 1.88
CA ASP A 260 -11.94 6.64 1.16
C ASP A 260 -11.55 5.47 2.09
N ASP A 261 -10.92 5.76 3.23
CA ASP A 261 -10.54 4.76 4.23
C ASP A 261 -11.68 4.43 5.18
N TYR A 262 -12.44 5.45 5.58
CA TYR A 262 -13.58 5.29 6.45
C TYR A 262 -14.67 4.43 5.79
N LYS A 263 -15.00 4.68 4.51
CA LYS A 263 -15.96 3.88 3.71
C LYS A 263 -15.57 2.43 3.49
N ARG A 264 -14.32 2.05 3.78
CA ARG A 264 -13.83 0.66 3.65
C ARG A 264 -14.07 -0.17 4.89
N ILE A 265 -14.39 0.47 6.00
CA ILE A 265 -14.83 -0.23 7.21
C ILE A 265 -16.22 -0.76 6.89
N THR A 266 -16.36 -2.09 6.82
CA THR A 266 -17.55 -2.76 6.28
C THR A 266 -18.76 -2.71 7.22
N ARG A 267 -18.70 -1.87 8.25
CA ARG A 267 -19.75 -1.66 9.24
C ARG A 267 -19.77 -0.20 9.71
N PRO A 268 -20.90 0.30 10.23
CA PRO A 268 -20.97 1.64 10.82
C PRO A 268 -20.04 1.76 12.02
N VAL A 269 -19.23 2.82 12.07
CA VAL A 269 -18.30 3.08 13.18
C VAL A 269 -18.23 4.56 13.42
N ALA A 270 -18.40 5.01 14.66
CA ALA A 270 -18.34 6.44 14.94
C ALA A 270 -16.93 6.98 14.66
N TYR A 271 -16.82 7.93 13.73
CA TYR A 271 -15.54 8.48 13.28
C TYR A 271 -14.64 8.96 14.43
N HIS A 272 -15.21 9.64 15.43
CA HIS A 272 -14.47 10.16 16.57
C HIS A 272 -13.92 9.03 17.48
N LEU A 273 -14.66 7.94 17.66
CA LEU A 273 -14.19 6.77 18.42
C LEU A 273 -13.05 6.07 17.67
N LEU A 274 -13.17 5.95 16.34
CA LEU A 274 -12.12 5.39 15.50
C LEU A 274 -10.83 6.21 15.57
N CYS A 275 -10.92 7.53 15.40
CA CYS A 275 -9.74 8.39 15.49
C CYS A 275 -9.12 8.36 16.89
N ARG A 276 -9.95 8.32 17.94
CA ARG A 276 -9.48 8.19 19.32
C ARG A 276 -8.75 6.87 19.57
N GLY A 277 -9.33 5.74 19.16
CA GLY A 277 -8.73 4.42 19.30
C GLY A 277 -7.39 4.32 18.58
N LEU A 278 -7.31 4.87 17.37
CA LEU A 278 -6.04 5.00 16.65
C LEU A 278 -5.03 5.88 17.38
N ALA A 279 -5.44 7.04 17.90
CA ALA A 279 -4.54 7.91 18.66
C ALA A 279 -3.95 7.17 19.87
N GLU A 280 -4.79 6.48 20.66
CA GLU A 280 -4.38 5.71 21.83
C GLU A 280 -3.51 4.49 21.46
N LYS A 281 -3.76 3.86 20.31
CA LYS A 281 -2.94 2.75 19.81
C LYS A 281 -1.56 3.22 19.39
N PHE A 282 -1.47 4.31 18.62
CA PHE A 282 -0.20 4.90 18.21
C PHE A 282 0.58 5.51 19.38
N GLU A 283 -0.10 6.10 20.37
CA GLU A 283 0.49 6.54 21.63
C GLU A 283 1.19 5.38 22.35
N ARG A 284 0.46 4.30 22.64
CA ARG A 284 0.99 3.13 23.33
C ARG A 284 2.16 2.51 22.57
N ALA A 285 2.04 2.38 21.25
CA ALA A 285 3.09 1.84 20.41
C ALA A 285 4.36 2.72 20.43
N PHE A 286 4.20 4.04 20.37
CA PHE A 286 5.34 4.97 20.39
C PHE A 286 6.04 5.00 21.76
N VAL A 287 5.27 5.05 22.85
CA VAL A 287 5.80 5.01 24.22
C VAL A 287 6.50 3.68 24.50
N GLU A 288 5.91 2.56 24.07
CA GLU A 288 6.55 1.25 24.18
C GLU A 288 7.87 1.24 23.40
N PHE A 289 7.87 1.71 22.15
CA PHE A 289 9.06 1.78 21.33
C PHE A 289 10.19 2.58 21.98
N ALA A 290 9.84 3.72 22.61
CA ALA A 290 10.80 4.63 23.24
C ALA A 290 11.56 4.00 24.42
N LYS A 291 11.08 2.89 25.00
CA LYS A 291 11.81 2.13 26.04
C LYS A 291 13.11 1.49 25.53
N GLY A 292 13.29 1.37 24.22
CA GLY A 292 14.58 1.08 23.58
C GLY A 292 15.09 -0.37 23.63
N ASN A 293 14.47 -1.26 24.40
CA ASN A 293 14.89 -2.68 24.47
C ASN A 293 14.39 -3.50 23.26
N LYS A 294 14.94 -4.72 23.05
CA LYS A 294 14.58 -5.57 21.89
C LYS A 294 13.10 -5.97 21.89
N ASP A 295 12.57 -6.32 23.06
CA ASP A 295 11.18 -6.77 23.22
C ASP A 295 10.19 -5.64 22.97
N SER A 296 10.56 -4.41 23.33
CA SER A 296 9.76 -3.20 23.09
C SER A 296 9.46 -3.00 21.60
N LYS A 297 10.42 -3.32 20.72
CA LYS A 297 10.21 -3.24 19.27
C LYS A 297 9.18 -4.27 18.80
N ILE A 298 9.20 -5.47 19.36
CA ILE A 298 8.24 -6.53 19.03
C ILE A 298 6.86 -6.16 19.57
N ASN A 299 6.78 -5.73 20.83
CA ASN A 299 5.55 -5.30 21.48
C ASN A 299 4.91 -4.11 20.76
N THR A 300 5.71 -3.15 20.31
CA THR A 300 5.27 -2.03 19.47
C THR A 300 4.49 -2.53 18.25
N LEU A 301 5.05 -3.51 17.54
CA LEU A 301 4.43 -4.08 16.34
C LEU A 301 3.16 -4.87 16.69
N LYS A 302 3.19 -5.63 17.79
CA LYS A 302 2.00 -6.36 18.28
C LYS A 302 0.85 -5.41 18.60
N ILE A 303 1.11 -4.32 19.31
CA ILE A 303 0.11 -3.28 19.63
C ILE A 303 -0.55 -2.74 18.36
N LEU A 304 0.25 -2.41 17.33
CA LEU A 304 -0.27 -1.86 16.07
C LEU A 304 -0.98 -2.91 15.21
N LYS A 305 -0.55 -4.17 15.27
CA LYS A 305 -1.19 -5.30 14.56
C LYS A 305 -2.45 -5.81 15.26
N GLY A 306 -2.66 -5.44 16.53
CA GLY A 306 -3.77 -5.90 17.37
C GLY A 306 -3.54 -7.31 17.96
N GLU A 307 -2.28 -7.73 18.07
CA GLU A 307 -1.87 -9.03 18.62
C GLU A 307 -1.70 -8.94 20.14
N LYS A 308 -2.02 -10.02 20.86
CA LYS A 308 -1.79 -10.15 22.31
C LYS A 308 -0.36 -10.62 22.63
#